data_AF-A0A968P2U5-F1
#
_entry.id   AF-A0A968P2U5-F1
#
_cell.length_a   1.000
_cell.length_b   1.000
_cell.length_c   1.000
_cell.angle_alpha   90.00
_cell.angle_beta   90.00
_cell.angle_gamma   90.00
#
_symmetry.space_group_name_H-M   'P 1'
#
loop_
_entity.id
_entity.type
_entity.pdbx_description
1 polymer ?
#
loop_
_entity_poly.entity_id
_entity_poly.type
_entity_poly.pdbx_seq_one_letter_code
_entity_poly.pdbx_strand_id
1 'polypeptide(L)'
;MRVHLAQGSELLGKTLRELRFRGRFGLVVVGLARDGAILSEDLADEPLRPDDGILALADRRRIGELATHPDLVIDQVGLSALSGLAESLSLLHVPPGSPLVGATVGESRLGELVGLTIAGIIRGGETHLAVAPDRIIEAGDRLLIAGSSERMVRVLALGELEPRSEVAQSELESEEVGVVEVTIAPRSQVVGRTLADLSFRDRYGLQVLALWREGRPVRTRLAQQPLRFGDALLLQGSYERIRRLAEESDFVVLSDLARVSRRLRKAPYAVGGLALMIALVVTGLQPIHVAAFMAATLVILAGALEMREAYRAIEWRAIFLVAAVLPVGFAMERTGAAELLAHSVGKVEALGPYAVLAALVVLSSLLSQGLDGAPAVVLMTPW
;
A
#
# COMPACT_ATOMS: atom_id res chain seq x y z
N MET A 1 -7.14 1.73 12.04
CA MET A 1 -8.12 2.75 11.58
C MET A 1 -8.49 3.61 12.77
N ARG A 2 -8.88 4.86 12.55
CA ARG A 2 -9.41 5.75 13.59
C ARG A 2 -10.92 5.90 13.37
N VAL A 3 -11.70 5.66 14.42
CA VAL A 3 -13.17 5.71 14.42
C VAL A 3 -13.62 6.65 15.51
N HIS A 4 -14.53 7.56 15.21
CA HIS A 4 -15.18 8.43 16.18
C HIS A 4 -16.61 7.98 16.43
N LEU A 5 -17.12 8.27 17.62
CA LEU A 5 -18.53 8.06 17.92
C LEU A 5 -19.36 9.19 17.31
N ALA A 6 -20.49 8.83 16.71
CA ALA A 6 -21.44 9.84 16.22
C ALA A 6 -21.98 10.68 17.40
N GLN A 7 -22.24 11.97 17.16
CA GLN A 7 -22.86 12.83 18.17
C GLN A 7 -24.22 12.27 18.58
N GLY A 8 -24.42 12.04 19.89
CA GLY A 8 -25.63 11.44 20.43
C GLY A 8 -25.69 9.90 20.35
N SER A 9 -24.58 9.24 20.03
CA SER A 9 -24.51 7.77 19.99
C SER A 9 -24.85 7.15 21.35
N GLU A 10 -25.59 6.03 21.32
CA GLU A 10 -25.91 5.21 22.50
C GLU A 10 -24.68 4.49 23.09
N LEU A 11 -23.53 4.59 22.42
CA LEU A 11 -22.25 4.04 22.86
C LEU A 11 -21.51 4.97 23.84
N LEU A 12 -21.92 6.25 23.93
CA LEU A 12 -21.32 7.22 24.83
C LEU A 12 -21.56 6.87 26.30
N GLY A 13 -20.54 7.03 27.13
CA GLY A 13 -20.58 6.73 28.57
C GLY A 13 -20.46 5.25 28.93
N LYS A 14 -20.51 4.34 27.96
CA LYS A 14 -20.30 2.90 28.17
C LYS A 14 -18.83 2.52 28.04
N THR A 15 -18.43 1.47 28.73
CA THR A 15 -17.04 0.97 28.69
C THR A 15 -16.80 0.05 27.50
N LEU A 16 -15.54 -0.09 27.07
CA LEU A 16 -15.17 -1.02 26.00
C LEU A 16 -15.53 -2.48 26.35
N ARG A 17 -15.51 -2.84 27.65
CA ARG A 17 -15.93 -4.16 28.16
C ARG A 17 -17.42 -4.41 27.98
N GLU A 18 -18.27 -3.41 28.26
CA GLU A 18 -19.73 -3.50 28.08
C GLU A 18 -20.12 -3.59 26.60
N LEU A 19 -19.42 -2.83 25.76
CA LEU A 19 -19.74 -2.70 24.34
C LEU A 19 -19.28 -3.91 23.51
N ARG A 20 -18.36 -4.72 24.03
CA ARG A 20 -17.84 -5.95 23.38
C ARG A 20 -17.47 -5.73 21.91
N PHE A 21 -16.67 -4.70 21.62
CA PHE A 21 -16.35 -4.25 20.25
C PHE A 21 -15.93 -5.36 19.28
N ARG A 22 -15.16 -6.34 19.76
CA ARG A 22 -14.74 -7.49 18.95
C ARG A 22 -15.89 -8.37 18.51
N GLY A 23 -16.86 -8.62 19.39
CA GLY A 23 -18.03 -9.46 19.10
C GLY A 23 -19.11 -8.70 18.34
N ARG A 24 -19.33 -7.43 18.69
CA ARG A 24 -20.42 -6.61 18.13
C ARG A 24 -20.05 -5.95 16.80
N PHE A 25 -18.82 -5.48 16.66
CA PHE A 25 -18.38 -4.70 15.49
C PHE A 25 -17.22 -5.36 14.72
N GLY A 26 -16.69 -6.50 15.21
CA GLY A 26 -15.51 -7.12 14.59
C GLY A 26 -14.22 -6.29 14.73
N LEU A 27 -14.22 -5.33 15.65
CA LEU A 27 -13.11 -4.40 15.87
C LEU A 27 -12.25 -4.86 17.05
N VAL A 28 -10.94 -4.90 16.85
CA VAL A 28 -9.97 -5.03 17.95
C VAL A 28 -9.50 -3.63 18.31
N VAL A 29 -9.98 -3.11 19.43
CA VAL A 29 -9.58 -1.79 19.93
C VAL A 29 -8.16 -1.89 20.48
N VAL A 30 -7.28 -1.03 19.97
CA VAL A 30 -5.85 -0.95 20.33
C VAL A 30 -5.52 0.32 21.13
N GLY A 31 -6.41 1.32 21.12
CA GLY A 31 -6.24 2.53 21.92
C GLY A 31 -7.42 3.49 21.83
N LEU A 32 -7.48 4.45 22.76
CA LEU A 32 -8.43 5.56 22.78
C LEU A 32 -7.66 6.88 22.75
N ALA A 33 -7.83 7.65 21.69
CA ALA A 33 -7.30 9.00 21.56
C ALA A 33 -8.26 10.00 22.23
N ARG A 34 -7.85 10.61 23.35
CA ARG A 34 -8.62 11.57 24.15
C ARG A 34 -7.78 12.80 24.44
N ASP A 35 -8.29 13.99 24.12
CA ASP A 35 -7.63 15.27 24.42
C ASP A 35 -6.16 15.35 23.94
N GLY A 36 -5.84 14.70 22.81
CA GLY A 36 -4.49 14.65 22.25
C GLY A 36 -3.54 13.61 22.88
N ALA A 37 -4.00 12.79 23.83
CA ALA A 37 -3.28 11.65 24.37
C ALA A 37 -3.91 10.32 23.89
N ILE A 38 -3.11 9.26 23.74
CA ILE A 38 -3.64 7.93 23.43
C ILE A 38 -3.51 7.07 24.68
N LEU A 39 -4.65 6.65 25.21
CA LEU A 39 -4.76 5.63 26.25
C LEU A 39 -4.67 4.27 25.58
N SER A 40 -3.82 3.39 26.08
CA SER A 40 -3.74 1.99 25.60
C SER A 40 -3.62 0.95 26.72
N GLU A 41 -3.55 1.41 27.97
CA GLU A 41 -3.59 0.58 29.17
C GLU A 41 -4.98 0.68 29.83
N ASP A 42 -5.44 -0.41 30.45
CA ASP A 42 -6.73 -0.51 31.16
C ASP A 42 -7.98 -0.03 30.39
N LEU A 43 -7.89 -0.05 29.06
CA LEU A 43 -8.93 0.35 28.11
C LEU A 43 -10.31 -0.27 28.39
N ALA A 44 -10.35 -1.47 28.94
CA ALA A 44 -11.59 -2.22 29.13
C ALA A 44 -12.62 -1.47 29.99
N ASP A 45 -12.15 -0.71 30.99
CA ASP A 45 -12.99 -0.03 31.98
C ASP A 45 -13.12 1.48 31.73
N GLU A 46 -12.49 1.99 30.68
CA GLU A 46 -12.60 3.39 30.29
C GLU A 46 -13.94 3.67 29.57
N PRO A 47 -14.76 4.61 30.09
CA PRO A 47 -16.00 5.01 29.44
C PRO A 47 -15.71 5.91 28.23
N LEU A 48 -16.41 5.67 27.11
CA LEU A 48 -16.22 6.44 25.89
C LEU A 48 -16.83 7.85 25.98
N ARG A 49 -16.07 8.87 25.57
CA ARG A 49 -16.47 10.28 25.53
C ARG A 49 -16.81 10.75 24.10
N PRO A 50 -17.56 11.85 23.94
CA PRO A 50 -17.98 12.37 22.64
C PRO A 50 -16.82 12.65 21.67
N ASP A 51 -15.67 13.08 22.18
CA ASP A 51 -14.50 13.45 21.37
C ASP A 51 -13.43 12.35 21.29
N ASP A 52 -13.70 11.16 21.84
CA ASP A 52 -12.75 10.05 21.80
C ASP A 52 -12.58 9.52 20.37
N GLY A 53 -11.33 9.38 19.94
CA GLY A 53 -10.94 8.65 18.74
C GLY A 53 -10.58 7.21 19.08
N ILE A 54 -11.39 6.24 18.68
CA ILE A 54 -11.13 4.82 18.86
C ILE A 54 -10.14 4.36 17.80
N LEU A 55 -8.95 3.93 18.24
CA LEU A 55 -7.98 3.26 17.39
C LEU A 55 -8.32 1.77 17.37
N ALA A 56 -8.67 1.26 16.20
CA ALA A 56 -9.09 -0.14 16.05
C ALA A 56 -8.48 -0.80 14.82
N LEU A 57 -8.26 -2.11 14.93
CA LEU A 57 -7.93 -3.01 13.83
C LEU A 57 -9.22 -3.73 13.39
N ALA A 58 -9.47 -3.84 12.09
CA ALA A 58 -10.51 -4.70 11.53
C ALA A 58 -10.02 -5.43 10.28
N ASP A 59 -10.75 -6.48 9.93
CA ASP A 59 -10.65 -7.13 8.64
C ASP A 59 -11.13 -6.18 7.52
N ARG A 60 -10.31 -6.03 6.47
CA ARG A 60 -10.56 -5.16 5.32
C ARG A 60 -11.91 -5.44 4.65
N ARG A 61 -12.39 -6.69 4.67
CA ARG A 61 -13.68 -7.09 4.08
C ARG A 61 -14.89 -6.51 4.82
N ARG A 62 -14.73 -6.13 6.09
CA ARG A 62 -15.80 -5.57 6.94
C ARG A 62 -15.79 -4.05 7.05
N ILE A 63 -14.73 -3.38 6.57
CA ILE A 63 -14.61 -1.91 6.65
C ILE A 63 -15.79 -1.22 5.95
N GLY A 64 -16.30 -1.79 4.85
CA GLY A 64 -17.49 -1.28 4.16
C GLY A 64 -18.77 -1.35 5.01
N GLU A 65 -18.99 -2.45 5.73
CA GLU A 65 -20.14 -2.63 6.62
C GLU A 65 -20.05 -1.72 7.86
N LEU A 66 -18.84 -1.52 8.38
CA LEU A 66 -18.53 -0.62 9.49
C LEU A 66 -18.75 0.85 9.12
N ALA A 67 -18.44 1.25 7.87
CA ALA A 67 -18.63 2.62 7.40
C ALA A 67 -20.11 3.05 7.32
N THR A 68 -21.02 2.08 7.24
CA THR A 68 -22.47 2.31 7.20
C THR A 68 -23.13 2.29 8.59
N HIS A 69 -22.37 2.06 9.66
CA HIS A 69 -22.93 1.94 11.00
C HIS A 69 -23.27 3.32 11.59
N PRO A 70 -24.49 3.55 12.11
CA PRO A 70 -24.96 4.88 12.52
C PRO A 70 -24.18 5.48 13.69
N ASP A 71 -23.64 4.63 14.57
CA ASP A 71 -22.88 5.06 15.74
C ASP A 71 -21.37 5.24 15.50
N LEU A 72 -20.83 4.77 14.37
CA LEU A 72 -19.40 4.71 14.12
C LEU A 72 -19.04 5.51 12.87
N VAL A 73 -18.30 6.60 13.05
CA VAL A 73 -17.79 7.43 11.97
C VAL A 73 -16.33 7.06 11.73
N ILE A 74 -16.01 6.51 10.56
CA ILE A 74 -14.62 6.15 10.22
C ILE A 74 -13.93 7.38 9.63
N ASP A 75 -13.01 7.97 10.38
CA ASP A 75 -12.30 9.18 9.96
C ASP A 75 -11.10 8.87 9.05
N GLN A 76 -10.32 7.84 9.37
CA GLN A 76 -9.08 7.54 8.65
C GLN A 76 -8.75 6.05 8.57
N VAL A 77 -8.40 5.61 7.35
CA VAL A 77 -7.96 4.25 7.02
C VAL A 77 -6.58 4.30 6.36
N GLY A 78 -5.60 3.63 6.95
CA GLY A 78 -4.21 3.60 6.45
C GLY A 78 -3.31 4.70 7.06
N LEU A 79 -2.19 4.98 6.37
CA LEU A 79 -1.03 5.80 6.78
C LEU A 79 -1.34 7.15 7.47
N SER A 80 -2.55 7.68 7.28
CA SER A 80 -3.01 8.93 7.87
C SER A 80 -3.20 8.82 9.40
N ALA A 81 -3.58 7.63 9.89
CA ALA A 81 -3.91 7.43 11.31
C ALA A 81 -2.69 7.65 12.23
N LEU A 82 -1.47 7.52 11.69
CA LEU A 82 -0.21 7.81 12.37
C LEU A 82 0.59 8.93 11.66
N SER A 83 -0.08 9.99 11.21
CA SER A 83 0.57 11.18 10.59
C SER A 83 1.71 11.79 11.45
N GLY A 84 1.74 11.51 12.76
CA GLY A 84 2.85 11.89 13.65
C GLY A 84 4.16 11.13 13.39
N LEU A 85 4.17 10.04 12.62
CA LEU A 85 5.38 9.26 12.27
C LEU A 85 6.42 10.09 11.49
N ALA A 86 5.95 10.92 10.55
CA ALA A 86 6.79 11.78 9.73
C ALA A 86 7.29 13.03 10.47
N GLU A 87 6.63 13.46 11.55
CA GLU A 87 7.00 14.65 12.34
C GLU A 87 8.31 14.49 13.13
N SER A 88 8.86 13.27 13.21
CA SER A 88 10.20 13.00 13.80
C SER A 88 11.35 13.09 12.80
N LEU A 89 11.02 13.34 11.53
CA LEU A 89 11.96 13.47 10.42
C LEU A 89 12.05 14.94 10.04
N SER A 90 13.28 15.40 9.85
CA SER A 90 13.57 16.78 9.51
C SER A 90 14.54 16.85 8.37
N LEU A 91 14.33 17.83 7.48
CA LEU A 91 15.23 18.11 6.39
C LEU A 91 16.16 19.25 6.77
N LEU A 92 17.47 18.97 6.77
CA LEU A 92 18.51 19.92 7.13
C LEU A 92 19.42 20.18 5.93
N HIS A 93 19.75 21.45 5.69
CA HIS A 93 20.67 21.83 4.63
C HIS A 93 22.11 21.91 5.14
N VAL A 94 23.07 21.40 4.35
CA VAL A 94 24.51 21.48 4.63
C VAL A 94 25.09 22.74 3.97
N PRO A 95 25.37 23.82 4.73
CA PRO A 95 25.97 25.02 4.16
C PRO A 95 27.43 24.75 3.73
N PRO A 96 27.99 25.56 2.80
CA PRO A 96 29.36 25.38 2.30
C PRO A 96 30.47 25.45 3.36
N GLY A 97 30.20 26.09 4.51
CA GLY A 97 31.13 26.18 5.64
C GLY A 97 30.90 25.14 6.74
N SER A 98 30.02 24.15 6.53
CA SER A 98 29.73 23.12 7.53
C SER A 98 30.94 22.21 7.74
N PRO A 99 31.29 21.85 9.00
CA PRO A 99 32.35 20.88 9.29
C PRO A 99 32.02 19.46 8.79
N LEU A 100 30.77 19.22 8.38
CA LEU A 100 30.32 17.97 7.79
C LEU A 100 30.76 17.82 6.33
N VAL A 101 31.13 18.91 5.63
CA VAL A 101 31.54 18.85 4.23
C VAL A 101 32.86 18.10 4.09
N GLY A 102 32.87 17.05 3.26
CA GLY A 102 34.02 16.19 3.05
C GLY A 102 34.16 15.04 4.05
N ALA A 103 33.34 15.01 5.11
CA ALA A 103 33.27 13.88 6.03
C ALA A 103 32.36 12.77 5.47
N THR A 104 32.67 11.52 5.82
CA THR A 104 31.73 10.42 5.54
C THR A 104 30.56 10.41 6.53
N VAL A 105 29.43 9.78 6.15
CA VAL A 105 28.27 9.62 7.03
C VAL A 105 28.65 8.96 8.36
N GLY A 106 29.56 7.98 8.35
CA GLY A 106 30.09 7.34 9.55
C GLY A 106 30.98 8.26 10.38
N GLU A 107 31.83 9.07 9.74
CA GLU A 107 32.71 10.01 10.42
C GLU A 107 32.00 11.26 10.93
N SER A 108 30.80 11.57 10.41
CA SER A 108 29.98 12.71 10.86
C SER A 108 29.67 12.66 12.36
N ARG A 109 29.72 11.46 12.98
CA ARG A 109 29.42 11.18 14.39
C ARG A 109 28.06 11.72 14.87
N LEU A 110 27.17 12.12 13.96
CA LEU A 110 25.83 12.60 14.28
C LEU A 110 25.00 11.54 15.02
N GLY A 111 25.21 10.26 14.68
CA GLY A 111 24.60 9.12 15.36
C GLY A 111 25.12 8.89 16.78
N GLU A 112 26.44 9.02 17.00
CA GLU A 112 27.07 8.71 18.29
C GLU A 112 26.99 9.88 19.29
N LEU A 113 27.27 11.10 18.83
CA LEU A 113 27.36 12.28 19.69
C LEU A 113 25.99 12.90 19.99
N VAL A 114 25.10 12.88 19.01
CA VAL A 114 23.83 13.61 19.06
C VAL A 114 22.63 12.68 18.95
N GLY A 115 22.84 11.40 18.64
CA GLY A 115 21.77 10.41 18.51
C GLY A 115 20.78 10.74 17.39
N LEU A 116 21.29 11.35 16.32
CA LEU A 116 20.56 11.67 15.08
C LEU A 116 20.97 10.67 14.00
N THR A 117 19.99 10.16 13.27
CA THR A 117 20.23 9.18 12.20
C THR A 117 20.01 9.84 10.85
N ILE A 118 21.00 9.75 9.96
CA ILE A 118 20.81 10.16 8.56
C ILE A 118 20.04 9.05 7.84
N ALA A 119 18.80 9.34 7.46
CA ALA A 119 17.94 8.45 6.71
C ALA A 119 18.16 8.58 5.20
N GLY A 120 18.58 9.76 4.74
CA GLY A 120 18.82 10.03 3.32
C GLY A 120 19.62 11.31 3.05
N ILE A 121 20.15 11.43 1.85
CA ILE A 121 20.78 12.63 1.30
C ILE A 121 20.08 12.98 -0.01
N ILE A 122 19.61 14.21 -0.14
CA ILE A 122 19.04 14.73 -1.40
C ILE A 122 20.05 15.67 -2.05
N ARG A 123 20.51 15.30 -3.24
CA ARG A 123 21.55 16.02 -4.01
C ARG A 123 21.09 16.21 -5.45
N GLY A 124 21.14 17.44 -5.95
CA GLY A 124 20.77 17.74 -7.34
C GLY A 124 19.33 17.37 -7.75
N GLY A 125 18.42 17.22 -6.77
CA GLY A 125 17.04 16.75 -7.01
C GLY A 125 16.85 15.23 -6.97
N GLU A 126 17.92 14.45 -6.78
CA GLU A 126 17.87 13.01 -6.55
C GLU A 126 17.94 12.69 -5.05
N THR A 127 17.08 11.78 -4.61
CA THR A 127 17.00 11.35 -3.21
C THR A 127 17.71 10.01 -3.04
N HIS A 128 18.82 10.01 -2.31
CA HIS A 128 19.58 8.82 -1.96
C HIS A 128 19.21 8.38 -0.54
N LEU A 129 18.48 7.28 -0.42
CA LEU A 129 18.00 6.72 0.85
C LEU A 129 18.85 5.51 1.26
N ALA A 130 18.81 5.13 2.54
CA ALA A 130 19.61 4.03 3.10
C ALA A 130 21.13 4.22 2.82
N VAL A 131 21.62 5.42 3.13
CA VAL A 131 22.98 5.86 2.80
C VAL A 131 24.04 5.01 3.50
N ALA A 132 25.05 4.58 2.73
CA ALA A 132 26.16 3.80 3.26
C ALA A 132 27.09 4.67 4.16
N PRO A 133 27.72 4.10 5.20
CA PRO A 133 28.54 4.87 6.15
C PRO A 133 29.73 5.58 5.50
N ASP A 134 30.25 5.07 4.39
CA ASP A 134 31.37 5.60 3.62
C ASP A 134 30.99 6.72 2.64
N ARG A 135 29.70 7.07 2.53
CA ARG A 135 29.24 8.14 1.65
C ARG A 135 29.72 9.50 2.16
N ILE A 136 30.32 10.29 1.28
CA ILE A 136 30.82 11.64 1.57
C ILE A 136 29.67 12.67 1.50
N ILE A 137 29.57 13.51 2.53
CA ILE A 137 28.63 14.63 2.61
C ILE A 137 29.24 15.83 1.86
N GLU A 138 28.47 16.45 0.97
CA GLU A 138 28.91 17.59 0.16
C GLU A 138 28.19 18.88 0.54
N ALA A 139 28.83 20.01 0.27
CA ALA A 139 28.22 21.32 0.39
C ALA A 139 26.98 21.42 -0.51
N GLY A 140 25.87 21.89 0.05
CA GLY A 140 24.60 21.99 -0.66
C GLY A 140 23.69 20.77 -0.51
N ASP A 141 24.16 19.68 0.12
CA ASP A 141 23.34 18.51 0.40
C ASP A 141 22.15 18.86 1.31
N ARG A 142 21.04 18.14 1.11
CA ARG A 142 19.90 18.13 2.03
C ARG A 142 19.87 16.80 2.76
N LEU A 143 20.19 16.82 4.05
CA LEU A 143 20.18 15.64 4.90
C LEU A 143 18.78 15.41 5.46
N LEU A 144 18.22 14.24 5.18
CA LEU A 144 17.02 13.76 5.83
C LEU A 144 17.42 13.09 7.14
N ILE A 145 17.06 13.69 8.27
CA ILE A 145 17.50 13.28 9.60
C ILE A 145 16.32 12.82 10.43
N ALA A 146 16.46 11.66 11.05
CA ALA A 146 15.54 11.12 12.05
C ALA A 146 16.11 11.34 13.46
N GLY A 147 15.33 11.96 14.35
CA GLY A 147 15.74 12.17 15.73
C GLY A 147 14.88 13.17 16.51
N SER A 148 15.17 13.37 17.79
CA SER A 148 14.36 14.28 18.63
C SER A 148 14.62 15.76 18.31
N SER A 149 13.55 16.57 18.35
CA SER A 149 13.59 18.01 18.10
C SER A 149 14.56 18.73 19.06
N GLU A 150 14.68 18.30 20.32
CA GLU A 150 15.62 18.83 21.32
C GLU A 150 17.09 18.62 20.95
N ARG A 151 17.40 17.54 20.24
CA ARG A 151 18.76 17.23 19.76
C ARG A 151 19.08 17.97 18.48
N MET A 152 18.06 18.13 17.63
CA MET A 152 18.15 18.94 16.42
C MET A 152 18.47 20.41 16.74
N VAL A 153 17.84 20.98 17.77
CA VAL A 153 18.17 22.34 18.25
C VAL A 153 19.65 22.50 18.62
N ARG A 154 20.30 21.46 19.16
CA ARG A 154 21.74 21.50 19.46
C ARG A 154 22.62 21.55 18.21
N VAL A 155 22.27 20.80 17.16
CA VAL A 155 23.03 20.83 15.88
C VAL A 155 22.79 22.15 15.15
N LEU A 156 21.56 22.66 15.18
CA LEU A 156 21.22 23.97 14.64
C LEU A 156 21.93 25.11 15.39
N ALA A 157 22.09 25.00 16.71
CA ALA A 157 22.80 25.98 17.53
C ALA A 157 24.32 26.01 17.28
N LEU A 158 24.91 24.93 16.74
CA LEU A 158 26.31 24.87 16.34
C LEU A 158 26.57 25.49 14.95
N GLY A 159 25.52 25.89 14.23
CA GLY A 159 25.63 26.50 12.89
C GLY A 159 26.04 25.53 11.79
N GLU A 160 26.03 24.22 12.06
CA GLU A 160 26.50 23.19 11.13
C GLU A 160 25.46 22.83 10.05
N LEU A 161 24.18 23.10 10.33
CA LEU A 161 23.03 22.77 9.49
C LEU A 161 21.94 23.84 9.60
N GLU A 162 21.19 24.08 8.52
CA GLU A 162 20.06 25.02 8.50
C GLU A 162 18.72 24.27 8.39
N PRO A 163 17.69 24.65 9.16
CA PRO A 163 16.40 23.96 9.13
C PRO A 163 15.58 24.37 7.90
N ARG A 164 14.97 23.38 7.25
CA ARG A 164 13.93 23.59 6.23
C ARG A 164 12.68 22.80 6.61
N SER A 165 11.51 23.31 6.22
CA SER A 165 10.18 22.83 6.60
C SER A 165 9.90 21.34 6.29
N GLU A 166 8.82 20.83 6.89
CA GLU A 166 8.15 19.53 6.75
C GLU A 166 8.65 18.60 5.63
N VAL A 167 9.05 17.39 6.03
CA VAL A 167 9.46 16.33 5.11
C VAL A 167 8.23 15.80 4.38
N ALA A 168 8.19 15.95 3.06
CA ALA A 168 7.16 15.31 2.23
C ALA A 168 7.43 13.80 2.15
N GLN A 169 6.39 12.97 2.19
CA GLN A 169 6.52 11.51 2.10
C GLN A 169 7.25 11.05 0.82
N SER A 170 7.10 11.79 -0.28
CA SER A 170 7.83 11.56 -1.54
C SER A 170 9.35 11.71 -1.43
N GLU A 171 9.85 12.38 -0.39
CA GLU A 171 11.29 12.51 -0.11
C GLU A 171 11.83 11.35 0.75
N LEU A 172 10.95 10.52 1.31
CA LEU A 172 11.30 9.35 2.13
C LEU A 172 11.37 8.05 1.34
N GLU A 173 10.86 8.05 0.10
CA GLU A 173 10.72 6.91 -0.79
C GLU A 173 11.50 7.13 -2.10
N SER A 174 11.97 6.06 -2.73
CA SER A 174 12.60 6.07 -4.05
C SER A 174 12.12 4.87 -4.87
N GLU A 175 12.55 4.71 -6.13
CA GLU A 175 12.15 3.57 -6.95
C GLU A 175 12.52 2.20 -6.37
N GLU A 176 13.53 2.13 -5.49
CA GLU A 176 14.03 0.87 -4.90
C GLU A 176 13.84 0.78 -3.39
N VAL A 177 13.70 1.92 -2.71
CA VAL A 177 13.60 2.02 -1.24
C VAL A 177 12.22 2.55 -0.87
N GLY A 178 11.49 1.76 -0.10
CA GLY A 178 10.19 2.14 0.45
C GLY A 178 10.27 2.46 1.93
N VAL A 179 9.22 3.13 2.41
CA VAL A 179 8.95 3.31 3.84
C VAL A 179 7.64 2.61 4.18
N VAL A 180 7.64 1.93 5.32
CA VAL A 180 6.52 1.10 5.76
C VAL A 180 6.31 1.26 7.25
N GLU A 181 5.05 1.32 7.64
CA GLU A 181 4.62 1.31 9.03
C GLU A 181 4.34 -0.13 9.46
N VAL A 182 4.86 -0.49 10.62
CA VAL A 182 4.76 -1.84 11.16
C VAL A 182 4.43 -1.77 12.64
N THR A 183 3.49 -2.59 13.12
CA THR A 183 3.26 -2.77 14.54
C THR A 183 3.70 -4.15 15.01
N ILE A 184 4.02 -4.26 16.30
CA ILE A 184 4.42 -5.52 16.91
C ILE A 184 3.19 -6.43 17.07
N ALA A 185 3.28 -7.67 16.58
CA ALA A 185 2.18 -8.61 16.63
C ALA A 185 1.83 -9.01 18.09
N PRO A 186 0.55 -9.32 18.41
CA PRO A 186 0.11 -9.68 19.77
C PRO A 186 0.80 -10.87 20.45
N ARG A 187 1.47 -11.73 19.68
CA ARG A 187 2.22 -12.90 20.18
C ARG A 187 3.67 -12.89 19.71
N SER A 188 4.20 -11.71 19.44
CA SER A 188 5.56 -11.59 18.95
C SER A 188 6.59 -11.99 20.00
N GLN A 189 7.62 -12.69 19.57
CA GLN A 189 8.79 -13.03 20.37
C GLN A 189 9.79 -11.87 20.50
N VAL A 190 9.56 -10.76 19.81
CA VAL A 190 10.40 -9.56 19.90
C VAL A 190 10.02 -8.65 21.07
N VAL A 191 8.87 -8.89 21.71
CA VAL A 191 8.43 -8.14 22.87
C VAL A 191 9.43 -8.31 24.02
N GLY A 192 9.82 -7.19 24.64
CA GLY A 192 10.81 -7.13 25.72
C GLY A 192 12.26 -7.06 25.25
N ARG A 193 12.55 -7.30 23.96
CA ARG A 193 13.90 -7.17 23.39
C ARG A 193 14.13 -5.78 22.82
N THR A 194 15.37 -5.29 22.88
CA THR A 194 15.71 -4.02 22.24
C THR A 194 16.05 -4.21 20.77
N LEU A 195 15.97 -3.14 19.97
CA LEU A 195 16.38 -3.18 18.56
C LEU A 195 17.86 -3.56 18.39
N ALA A 196 18.71 -3.18 19.35
CA ALA A 196 20.11 -3.58 19.41
C ALA A 196 20.28 -5.08 19.69
N ASP A 197 19.55 -5.64 20.67
CA ASP A 197 19.60 -7.08 20.99
C ASP A 197 19.11 -7.96 19.84
N LEU A 198 18.24 -7.41 19.01
CA LEU A 198 17.72 -8.08 17.82
C LEU A 198 18.68 -7.95 16.62
N SER A 199 19.71 -7.10 16.72
CA SER A 199 20.54 -6.67 15.60
C SER A 199 19.66 -6.35 14.39
N PHE A 200 18.61 -5.54 14.62
CA PHE A 200 17.46 -5.43 13.72
C PHE A 200 17.86 -5.11 12.27
N ARG A 201 18.83 -4.20 12.11
CA ARG A 201 19.37 -3.81 10.79
C ARG A 201 20.07 -4.97 10.09
N ASP A 202 20.82 -5.79 10.81
CA ASP A 202 21.57 -6.90 10.21
C ASP A 202 20.66 -8.09 9.93
N ARG A 203 19.71 -8.37 10.83
CA ARG A 203 18.77 -9.48 10.71
C ARG A 203 17.75 -9.26 9.58
N TYR A 204 17.09 -8.11 9.57
CA TYR A 204 16.02 -7.82 8.61
C TYR A 204 16.47 -6.95 7.45
N GLY A 205 17.64 -6.32 7.58
CA GLY A 205 18.14 -5.44 6.53
C GLY A 205 17.37 -4.13 6.41
N LEU A 206 16.59 -3.76 7.43
CA LEU A 206 15.72 -2.60 7.47
C LEU A 206 16.20 -1.60 8.53
N GLN A 207 16.07 -0.32 8.23
CA GLN A 207 16.40 0.76 9.15
C GLN A 207 15.15 1.22 9.88
N VAL A 208 15.21 1.29 11.21
CA VAL A 208 14.13 1.87 12.02
C VAL A 208 14.34 3.38 12.04
N LEU A 209 13.44 4.11 11.40
CA LEU A 209 13.48 5.57 11.37
C LEU A 209 12.95 6.16 12.67
N ALA A 210 11.84 5.63 13.17
CA ALA A 210 11.28 6.07 14.43
C ALA A 210 10.30 5.04 15.04
N LEU A 211 9.98 5.23 16.31
CA LEU A 211 9.17 4.33 17.14
C LEU A 211 8.11 5.15 17.89
N TRP A 212 6.87 4.68 17.89
CA TRP A 212 5.77 5.25 18.65
C TRP A 212 5.30 4.26 19.67
N ARG A 213 5.04 4.79 20.86
CA ARG A 213 4.47 4.06 21.98
C ARG A 213 3.34 4.89 22.52
N GLU A 214 2.16 4.27 22.68
CA GLU A 214 1.01 4.94 23.28
C GLU A 214 0.69 6.27 22.56
N GLY A 215 0.82 6.28 21.23
CA GLY A 215 0.57 7.46 20.40
C GLY A 215 1.64 8.55 20.42
N ARG A 216 2.71 8.39 21.22
CA ARG A 216 3.78 9.39 21.32
C ARG A 216 5.06 8.88 20.66
N PRO A 217 5.80 9.75 19.94
CA PRO A 217 7.11 9.39 19.42
C PRO A 217 8.07 9.12 20.58
N VAL A 218 8.77 7.99 20.54
CA VAL A 218 9.85 7.68 21.47
C VAL A 218 11.10 8.40 21.01
N ARG A 219 11.46 9.45 21.75
CA ARG A 219 12.44 10.46 21.33
C ARG A 219 13.90 10.09 21.62
N THR A 220 14.18 9.09 22.46
CA THR A 220 15.54 8.82 22.93
C THR A 220 15.95 7.35 22.83
N ARG A 221 17.17 7.14 22.32
CA ARG A 221 17.90 5.86 22.31
C ARG A 221 17.04 4.69 21.76
N LEU A 222 16.42 4.89 20.59
CA LEU A 222 15.58 3.90 19.91
C LEU A 222 16.19 2.48 19.95
N ALA A 223 17.49 2.37 19.66
CA ALA A 223 18.23 1.11 19.66
C ALA A 223 18.18 0.34 21.00
N GLN A 224 18.11 1.04 22.13
CA GLN A 224 18.17 0.46 23.48
C GLN A 224 16.79 0.36 24.15
N GLN A 225 15.72 0.78 23.47
CA GLN A 225 14.38 0.70 24.03
C GLN A 225 13.83 -0.71 23.83
N PRO A 226 13.37 -1.39 24.89
CA PRO A 226 12.72 -2.68 24.75
C PRO A 226 11.38 -2.49 24.04
N LEU A 227 11.14 -3.28 23.00
CA LEU A 227 9.90 -3.25 22.23
C LEU A 227 8.73 -3.74 23.09
N ARG A 228 7.58 -3.08 22.96
CA ARG A 228 6.34 -3.44 23.66
C ARG A 228 5.25 -3.80 22.66
N PHE A 229 4.30 -4.59 23.14
CA PHE A 229 3.06 -4.79 22.39
C PHE A 229 2.37 -3.44 22.14
N GLY A 230 1.88 -3.22 20.93
CA GLY A 230 1.27 -1.95 20.52
C GLY A 230 2.27 -0.87 20.09
N ASP A 231 3.58 -1.10 20.19
CA ASP A 231 4.56 -0.22 19.56
C ASP A 231 4.35 -0.21 18.04
N ALA A 232 4.50 0.98 17.44
CA ALA A 232 4.52 1.18 16.00
C ALA A 232 5.90 1.65 15.57
N LEU A 233 6.41 1.08 14.49
CA LEU A 233 7.73 1.33 13.93
C LEU A 233 7.57 1.88 12.51
N LEU A 234 8.30 2.94 12.22
CA LEU A 234 8.52 3.40 10.86
C LEU A 234 9.81 2.78 10.34
N LEU A 235 9.70 1.91 9.35
CA LEU A 235 10.82 1.18 8.78
C LEU A 235 11.12 1.66 7.37
N GLN A 236 12.40 1.73 7.02
CA GLN A 236 12.86 2.06 5.69
C GLN A 236 13.80 0.98 5.16
N GLY A 237 13.67 0.67 3.87
CA GLY A 237 14.60 -0.21 3.17
C GLY A 237 14.05 -0.67 1.83
N SER A 238 14.76 -1.59 1.19
CA SER A 238 14.35 -2.10 -0.12
C SER A 238 12.97 -2.78 -0.06
N TYR A 239 12.16 -2.63 -1.11
CA TYR A 239 10.85 -3.28 -1.22
C TYR A 239 10.89 -4.81 -0.99
N GLU A 240 11.97 -5.47 -1.42
CA GLU A 240 12.16 -6.91 -1.19
C GLU A 240 12.27 -7.26 0.30
N ARG A 241 13.04 -6.49 1.06
CA ARG A 241 13.22 -6.70 2.52
C ARG A 241 11.95 -6.38 3.29
N ILE A 242 11.22 -5.34 2.89
CA ILE A 242 9.91 -5.01 3.45
C ILE A 242 8.93 -6.17 3.22
N ARG A 243 8.91 -6.76 2.02
CA ARG A 243 8.08 -7.95 1.73
C ARG A 243 8.46 -9.16 2.58
N ARG A 244 9.76 -9.43 2.77
CA ARG A 244 10.21 -10.52 3.65
C ARG A 244 9.79 -10.28 5.10
N LEU A 245 9.91 -9.04 5.60
CA LEU A 245 9.42 -8.71 6.94
C LEU A 245 7.91 -8.92 7.07
N ALA A 246 7.13 -8.68 6.02
CA ALA A 246 5.69 -8.92 6.02
C ALA A 246 5.30 -10.40 6.14
N GLU A 247 6.23 -11.32 5.84
CA GLU A 247 6.05 -12.76 6.01
C GLU A 247 6.38 -13.24 7.44
N GLU A 248 7.05 -12.41 8.24
CA GLU A 248 7.41 -12.72 9.63
C GLU A 248 6.19 -12.58 10.56
N SER A 249 6.00 -13.54 11.47
CA SER A 249 4.87 -13.54 12.40
C SER A 249 4.98 -12.50 13.52
N ASP A 250 6.18 -11.95 13.73
CA ASP A 250 6.48 -10.99 14.79
C ASP A 250 5.96 -9.58 14.49
N PHE A 251 5.68 -9.28 13.23
CA PHE A 251 5.41 -7.95 12.73
C PHE A 251 4.13 -7.94 11.91
N VAL A 252 3.32 -6.89 12.08
CA VAL A 252 2.14 -6.64 11.26
C VAL A 252 2.38 -5.37 10.47
N VAL A 253 2.54 -5.51 9.15
CA VAL A 253 2.69 -4.38 8.23
C VAL A 253 1.34 -3.67 8.08
N LEU A 254 1.31 -2.39 8.41
CA LEU A 254 0.11 -1.55 8.41
C LEU A 254 -0.09 -0.80 7.09
N SER A 255 0.98 -0.58 6.32
CA SER A 255 0.92 0.09 5.01
C SER A 255 0.61 -0.88 3.87
N ASP A 256 -0.15 -0.41 2.87
CA ASP A 256 -0.50 -1.23 1.70
C ASP A 256 0.75 -1.45 0.83
N LEU A 257 1.34 -2.66 0.92
CA LEU A 257 2.53 -3.09 0.15
C LEU A 257 2.39 -2.86 -1.38
N ALA A 258 1.16 -2.73 -1.88
CA ALA A 258 0.87 -2.43 -3.29
C ALA A 258 1.20 -0.99 -3.70
N ARG A 259 1.24 -0.02 -2.76
CA ARG A 259 1.65 1.37 -3.06
C ARG A 259 3.16 1.51 -3.22
N VAL A 260 3.87 0.65 -2.50
CA VAL A 260 5.30 0.73 -2.25
C VAL A 260 6.00 0.53 -3.63
N SER A 261 5.53 -0.33 -4.55
CA SER A 261 6.18 -0.55 -5.87
C SER A 261 5.85 0.43 -7.03
N ARG A 262 5.20 1.58 -6.81
CA ARG A 262 4.85 2.47 -7.94
C ARG A 262 6.07 3.26 -8.42
N ARG A 263 6.70 2.78 -9.51
CA ARG A 263 7.75 3.49 -10.28
C ARG A 263 7.17 4.70 -11.04
N LEU A 264 6.70 5.72 -10.29
CA LEU A 264 6.02 6.91 -10.84
C LEU A 264 6.85 7.64 -11.90
N ARG A 265 8.19 7.63 -11.77
CA ARG A 265 9.11 8.25 -12.75
C ARG A 265 9.08 7.56 -14.12
N LYS A 266 8.66 6.29 -14.18
CA LYS A 266 8.51 5.51 -15.42
C LYS A 266 7.06 5.44 -15.94
N ALA A 267 6.13 6.09 -15.25
CA ALA A 267 4.75 6.26 -15.71
C ALA A 267 4.61 6.79 -17.15
N PRO A 268 5.43 7.72 -17.68
CA PRO A 268 5.28 8.17 -19.07
C PRO A 268 5.45 7.06 -20.09
N TYR A 269 6.27 6.04 -19.83
CA TYR A 269 6.42 4.89 -20.73
C TYR A 269 5.18 4.01 -20.75
N ALA A 270 4.53 3.82 -19.60
CA ALA A 270 3.27 3.08 -19.51
C ALA A 270 2.14 3.83 -20.24
N VAL A 271 2.04 5.15 -20.04
CA VAL A 271 1.07 6.01 -20.73
C VAL A 271 1.35 6.03 -22.23
N GLY A 272 2.63 6.14 -22.63
CA GLY A 272 3.04 6.11 -24.03
C GLY A 272 2.73 4.78 -24.71
N GLY A 273 2.97 3.64 -24.04
CA GLY A 273 2.62 2.32 -24.55
C GLY A 273 1.10 2.17 -24.74
N LEU A 274 0.30 2.62 -23.77
CA LEU A 274 -1.16 2.63 -23.87
C LEU A 274 -1.65 3.51 -25.04
N ALA A 275 -1.11 4.72 -25.16
CA ALA A 275 -1.45 5.64 -26.24
C ALA A 275 -1.08 5.06 -27.61
N LEU A 276 0.09 4.42 -27.73
CA LEU A 276 0.53 3.73 -28.93
C LEU A 276 -0.42 2.59 -29.31
N MET A 277 -0.82 1.75 -28.35
CA MET A 277 -1.79 0.67 -28.58
C MET A 277 -3.11 1.24 -29.11
N ILE A 278 -3.65 2.26 -28.44
CA ILE A 278 -4.91 2.90 -28.83
C ILE A 278 -4.80 3.47 -30.24
N ALA A 279 -3.72 4.19 -30.54
CA ALA A 279 -3.50 4.77 -31.86
C ALA A 279 -3.45 3.69 -32.96
N LEU A 280 -2.71 2.61 -32.75
CA LEU A 280 -2.61 1.49 -33.70
C LEU A 280 -3.95 0.79 -33.95
N VAL A 281 -4.75 0.62 -32.89
CA VAL A 281 -6.06 -0.03 -32.98
C VAL A 281 -7.10 0.88 -33.64
N VAL A 282 -7.18 2.15 -33.23
CA VAL A 282 -8.18 3.11 -33.74
C VAL A 282 -7.95 3.44 -35.20
N THR A 283 -6.69 3.55 -35.63
CA THR A 283 -6.34 3.76 -37.04
C THR A 283 -6.54 2.52 -37.90
N GLY A 284 -6.83 1.36 -37.30
CA GLY A 284 -6.98 0.09 -38.00
C GLY A 284 -5.68 -0.45 -38.60
N LEU A 285 -4.52 0.09 -38.21
CA LEU A 285 -3.22 -0.32 -38.75
C LEU A 285 -2.84 -1.74 -38.31
N GLN A 286 -3.19 -2.12 -37.09
CA GLN A 286 -2.85 -3.42 -36.51
C GLN A 286 -4.02 -4.00 -35.70
N PRO A 287 -4.21 -5.33 -35.73
CA PRO A 287 -5.13 -6.01 -34.82
C PRO A 287 -4.77 -5.76 -33.35
N ILE A 288 -5.78 -5.78 -32.47
CA ILE A 288 -5.62 -5.49 -31.03
C ILE A 288 -4.55 -6.35 -30.35
N HIS A 289 -4.41 -7.62 -30.72
CA HIS A 289 -3.42 -8.52 -30.12
C HIS A 289 -1.99 -8.14 -30.48
N VAL A 290 -1.73 -7.71 -31.72
CA VAL A 290 -0.39 -7.24 -32.14
C VAL A 290 -0.07 -5.91 -31.50
N ALA A 291 -1.02 -4.97 -31.50
CA ALA A 291 -0.86 -3.66 -30.87
C ALA A 291 -0.60 -3.77 -29.36
N ALA A 292 -1.34 -4.64 -28.66
CA ALA A 292 -1.15 -4.91 -27.24
C ALA A 292 0.23 -5.52 -26.95
N PHE A 293 0.69 -6.46 -27.77
CA PHE A 293 2.00 -7.08 -27.60
C PHE A 293 3.14 -6.06 -27.80
N MET A 294 3.03 -5.19 -28.81
CA MET A 294 3.99 -4.10 -29.05
C MET A 294 4.07 -3.13 -27.87
N ALA A 295 2.90 -2.70 -27.35
CA ALA A 295 2.84 -1.81 -26.19
C ALA A 295 3.41 -2.46 -24.92
N ALA A 296 3.05 -3.71 -24.64
CA ALA A 296 3.59 -4.45 -23.50
C ALA A 296 5.12 -4.61 -23.60
N THR A 297 5.63 -4.92 -24.79
CA THR A 297 7.07 -5.03 -25.05
C THR A 297 7.78 -3.71 -24.80
N LEU A 298 7.23 -2.59 -25.29
CA LEU A 298 7.78 -1.25 -25.05
C LEU A 298 7.86 -0.92 -23.55
N VAL A 299 6.79 -1.19 -22.80
CA VAL A 299 6.71 -0.92 -21.35
C VAL A 299 7.71 -1.77 -20.56
N ILE A 300 7.89 -3.04 -20.94
CA ILE A 300 8.85 -3.96 -20.31
C ILE A 300 10.29 -3.56 -20.64
N LEU A 301 10.60 -3.25 -21.91
CA LEU A 301 11.94 -2.82 -22.33
C LEU A 301 12.34 -1.48 -21.73
N ALA A 302 11.38 -0.55 -21.57
CA ALA A 302 11.59 0.70 -20.83
C ALA A 302 11.77 0.50 -19.31
N GLY A 303 11.59 -0.74 -18.82
CA GLY A 303 11.72 -1.09 -17.41
C GLY A 303 10.65 -0.45 -16.52
N ALA A 304 9.51 -0.06 -17.09
CA ALA A 304 8.37 0.45 -16.36
C ALA A 304 7.60 -0.70 -15.66
N LEU A 305 7.66 -1.91 -16.22
CA LEU A 305 7.12 -3.14 -15.65
C LEU A 305 8.16 -4.26 -15.73
N GLU A 306 8.37 -4.99 -14.64
CA GLU A 306 9.24 -6.17 -14.68
C GLU A 306 8.54 -7.35 -15.36
N MET A 307 9.33 -8.23 -16.01
CA MET A 307 8.80 -9.44 -16.65
C MET A 307 7.98 -10.31 -15.67
N ARG A 308 8.42 -10.42 -14.42
CA ARG A 308 7.70 -11.16 -13.37
C ARG A 308 6.34 -10.52 -13.04
N GLU A 309 6.26 -9.20 -13.05
CA GLU A 309 5.01 -8.46 -12.82
C GLU A 309 4.06 -8.62 -14.00
N ALA A 310 4.60 -8.58 -15.22
CA ALA A 310 3.84 -8.83 -16.45
C ALA A 310 3.18 -10.22 -16.44
N TYR A 311 3.91 -11.28 -16.10
CA TYR A 311 3.35 -12.64 -15.98
C TYR A 311 2.26 -12.76 -14.90
N ARG A 312 2.36 -12.01 -13.80
CA ARG A 312 1.32 -11.99 -12.75
C ARG A 312 0.08 -11.22 -13.16
N ALA A 313 0.21 -10.25 -14.07
CA ALA A 313 -0.92 -9.49 -14.59
C ALA A 313 -1.77 -10.30 -15.59
N ILE A 314 -1.26 -11.42 -16.10
CA ILE A 314 -2.00 -12.29 -17.00
C ILE A 314 -3.13 -13.00 -16.22
N GLU A 315 -4.38 -12.77 -16.65
CA GLU A 315 -5.54 -13.50 -16.15
C GLU A 315 -5.60 -14.92 -16.73
N TRP A 316 -4.80 -15.82 -16.17
CA TRP A 316 -4.77 -17.23 -16.58
C TRP A 316 -6.16 -17.87 -16.63
N ARG A 317 -7.04 -17.50 -15.68
CA ARG A 317 -8.42 -17.99 -15.63
C ARG A 317 -9.19 -17.65 -16.90
N ALA A 318 -9.06 -16.44 -17.44
CA ALA A 318 -9.75 -16.02 -18.66
C ALA A 318 -9.22 -16.78 -19.89
N ILE A 319 -7.90 -16.99 -19.98
CA ILE A 319 -7.29 -17.74 -21.08
C ILE A 319 -7.79 -19.19 -21.09
N PHE A 320 -7.75 -19.87 -19.94
CA PHE A 320 -8.24 -21.24 -19.84
C PHE A 320 -9.74 -21.35 -20.12
N LEU A 321 -10.52 -20.36 -19.70
CA LEU A 321 -11.94 -20.31 -19.95
C LEU A 321 -12.24 -20.18 -21.46
N VAL A 322 -11.60 -19.25 -22.16
CA VAL A 322 -11.74 -19.11 -23.63
C VAL A 322 -11.27 -20.38 -24.34
N ALA A 323 -10.14 -20.95 -23.92
CA ALA A 323 -9.61 -22.18 -24.47
C ALA A 323 -10.54 -23.39 -24.26
N ALA A 324 -11.32 -23.42 -23.16
CA ALA A 324 -12.30 -24.48 -22.89
C ALA A 324 -13.59 -24.33 -23.71
N VAL A 325 -13.96 -23.09 -24.05
CA VAL A 325 -15.21 -22.78 -24.77
C VAL A 325 -15.08 -23.02 -26.27
N LEU A 326 -13.89 -22.79 -26.83
CA LEU A 326 -13.59 -23.04 -28.25
C LEU A 326 -13.93 -24.48 -28.69
N PRO A 327 -13.46 -25.56 -28.03
CA PRO A 327 -13.85 -26.93 -28.36
C PRO A 327 -15.34 -27.23 -28.24
N VAL A 328 -16.06 -26.58 -27.31
CA VAL A 328 -17.51 -26.77 -27.14
C VAL A 328 -18.25 -26.26 -28.37
N GLY A 329 -17.87 -25.08 -28.89
CA GLY A 329 -18.39 -24.57 -30.16
C GLY A 329 -18.18 -25.56 -31.31
N PHE A 330 -16.95 -26.06 -31.50
CA PHE A 330 -16.64 -27.06 -32.53
C PHE A 330 -17.42 -28.38 -32.35
N ALA A 331 -17.63 -28.82 -31.11
CA ALA A 331 -18.41 -30.02 -30.83
C ALA A 331 -19.89 -29.81 -31.18
N MET A 332 -20.46 -28.65 -30.89
CA MET A 332 -21.86 -28.31 -31.24
C MET A 332 -22.07 -28.24 -32.76
N GLU A 333 -21.09 -27.70 -33.48
CA GLU A 333 -21.10 -27.68 -34.95
C GLU A 333 -21.01 -29.10 -35.52
N ARG A 334 -20.02 -29.90 -35.10
CA ARG A 334 -19.84 -31.28 -35.61
C ARG A 334 -20.97 -32.24 -35.26
N THR A 335 -21.67 -32.02 -34.14
CA THR A 335 -22.80 -32.86 -33.73
C THR A 335 -24.12 -32.44 -34.39
N GLY A 336 -24.15 -31.34 -35.14
CA GLY A 336 -25.37 -30.78 -35.74
C GLY A 336 -26.30 -30.12 -34.71
N ALA A 337 -25.88 -29.97 -33.46
CA ALA A 337 -26.67 -29.33 -32.42
C ALA A 337 -26.99 -27.87 -32.78
N ALA A 338 -26.04 -27.15 -33.39
CA ALA A 338 -26.24 -25.79 -33.89
C ALA A 338 -27.33 -25.72 -34.97
N GLU A 339 -27.36 -26.69 -35.90
CA GLU A 339 -28.35 -26.76 -36.98
C GLU A 339 -29.76 -27.07 -36.45
N LEU A 340 -29.87 -27.94 -35.44
CA LEU A 340 -31.14 -28.22 -34.76
C LEU A 340 -31.71 -26.95 -34.10
N LEU A 341 -30.86 -26.16 -33.45
CA LEU A 341 -31.25 -24.89 -32.85
C LEU A 341 -31.66 -23.87 -33.93
N ALA A 342 -30.91 -23.74 -35.02
CA ALA A 342 -31.27 -22.86 -36.14
C ALA A 342 -32.62 -23.24 -36.77
N HIS A 343 -32.86 -24.54 -36.98
CA HIS A 343 -34.12 -25.03 -37.53
C HIS A 343 -35.31 -24.77 -36.59
N SER A 344 -35.09 -24.77 -35.26
CA SER A 344 -36.13 -24.44 -34.28
C SER A 344 -36.60 -22.98 -34.39
N VAL A 345 -35.69 -22.06 -34.70
CA VAL A 345 -35.98 -20.63 -34.93
C VAL A 345 -36.68 -20.42 -36.28
N GLY A 346 -36.32 -21.20 -37.31
CA GLY A 346 -36.98 -21.13 -38.63
C GLY A 346 -38.48 -21.46 -38.60
N LYS A 347 -38.96 -22.21 -37.61
CA LYS A 347 -40.40 -22.48 -37.45
C LYS A 347 -41.25 -21.24 -37.16
N VAL A 348 -40.62 -20.17 -36.67
CA VAL A 348 -41.27 -18.90 -36.31
C VAL A 348 -41.26 -17.90 -37.48
N GLU A 349 -40.67 -18.27 -38.63
CA GLU A 349 -40.56 -17.42 -39.82
C GLU A 349 -41.91 -16.99 -40.38
N ALA A 350 -42.93 -17.85 -40.28
CA ALA A 350 -44.29 -17.55 -40.72
C ALA A 350 -44.97 -16.41 -39.91
N LEU A 351 -44.46 -16.06 -38.72
CA LEU A 351 -44.97 -14.94 -37.91
C LEU A 351 -44.31 -13.60 -38.24
N GLY A 352 -43.42 -13.57 -39.24
CA GLY A 352 -42.79 -12.37 -39.76
C GLY A 352 -41.42 -12.04 -39.13
N PRO A 353 -40.71 -11.02 -39.68
CA PRO A 353 -39.29 -10.79 -39.38
C PRO A 353 -38.99 -10.46 -37.91
N TYR A 354 -39.89 -9.74 -37.25
CA TYR A 354 -39.74 -9.39 -35.82
C TYR A 354 -39.85 -10.62 -34.90
N ALA A 355 -40.63 -11.63 -35.29
CA ALA A 355 -40.77 -12.87 -34.50
C ALA A 355 -39.49 -13.71 -34.57
N VAL A 356 -38.84 -13.76 -35.73
CA VAL A 356 -37.52 -14.41 -35.91
C VAL A 356 -36.45 -13.70 -35.07
N LEU A 357 -36.40 -12.37 -35.10
CA LEU A 357 -35.48 -11.59 -34.27
C LEU A 357 -35.71 -11.84 -32.77
N ALA A 358 -36.97 -11.85 -32.32
CA ALA A 358 -37.30 -12.15 -30.93
C ALA A 358 -36.87 -13.58 -30.54
N ALA A 359 -37.10 -14.57 -31.41
CA ALA A 359 -36.68 -15.95 -31.20
C ALA A 359 -35.15 -16.08 -31.13
N LEU A 360 -34.40 -15.38 -31.99
CA LEU A 360 -32.93 -15.34 -31.94
C LEU A 360 -32.42 -14.70 -30.66
N VAL A 361 -33.01 -13.59 -30.21
CA VAL A 361 -32.63 -12.92 -28.96
C VAL A 361 -32.92 -13.80 -27.74
N VAL A 362 -34.07 -14.49 -27.72
CA VAL A 362 -34.42 -15.41 -26.63
C VAL A 362 -33.48 -16.61 -26.60
N LEU A 363 -33.21 -17.22 -27.77
CA LEU A 363 -32.27 -18.34 -27.87
C LEU A 363 -30.86 -17.92 -27.46
N SER A 364 -30.40 -16.76 -27.90
CA SER A 364 -29.12 -16.18 -27.49
C SER A 364 -29.07 -15.93 -25.99
N SER A 365 -30.10 -15.30 -25.42
CA SER A 365 -30.17 -15.05 -23.98
C SER A 365 -30.15 -16.34 -23.15
N LEU A 366 -30.84 -17.40 -23.60
CA LEU A 366 -30.82 -18.71 -22.94
C LEU A 366 -29.45 -19.37 -23.00
N LEU A 367 -28.76 -19.32 -24.14
CA LEU A 367 -27.40 -19.85 -24.28
C LEU A 367 -26.40 -19.06 -23.43
N SER A 368 -26.59 -17.75 -23.28
CA SER A 368 -25.74 -16.90 -22.44
C SER A 368 -25.93 -17.14 -20.94
N GLN A 369 -27.07 -17.66 -20.49
CA GLN A 369 -27.31 -17.93 -19.06
C GLN A 369 -26.45 -19.07 -18.49
N GLY A 370 -25.96 -19.98 -19.36
CA GLY A 370 -25.03 -21.04 -18.95
C GLY A 370 -23.56 -20.64 -18.96
N LEU A 371 -23.25 -19.47 -19.52
CA LEU A 371 -21.89 -18.98 -19.78
C LEU A 371 -21.76 -17.56 -19.25
N ASP A 372 -21.38 -17.39 -17.99
CA ASP A 372 -21.13 -16.06 -17.44
C ASP A 372 -19.91 -15.40 -18.11
N GLY A 373 -20.12 -14.24 -18.73
CA GLY A 373 -19.04 -13.34 -19.19
C GLY A 373 -18.48 -13.63 -20.59
N ALA A 374 -17.17 -13.45 -20.76
CA ALA A 374 -16.44 -13.51 -22.04
C ALA A 374 -16.71 -14.77 -22.92
N PRO A 375 -16.98 -15.97 -22.36
CA PRO A 375 -17.35 -17.15 -23.13
C PRO A 375 -18.59 -17.05 -24.00
N ALA A 376 -19.63 -16.38 -23.52
CA ALA A 376 -20.89 -16.26 -24.26
C ALA A 376 -20.69 -15.47 -25.56
N VAL A 377 -19.83 -14.44 -25.52
CA VAL A 377 -19.49 -13.62 -26.69
C VAL A 377 -18.74 -14.44 -27.74
N VAL A 378 -17.79 -15.26 -27.31
CA VAL A 378 -16.99 -16.11 -28.20
C VAL A 378 -17.85 -17.16 -28.88
N LEU A 379 -18.79 -17.78 -28.17
CA LEU A 379 -19.67 -18.80 -28.76
C LEU A 379 -20.67 -18.22 -29.78
N MET A 380 -20.93 -16.91 -29.72
CA MET A 380 -21.93 -16.22 -30.54
C MET A 380 -21.36 -15.44 -31.71
N THR A 381 -20.05 -15.18 -31.72
CA THR A 381 -19.39 -14.73 -32.94
C THR A 381 -19.49 -15.83 -33.99
N PRO A 382 -20.04 -15.54 -35.18
CA PRO A 382 -20.06 -16.51 -36.27
C PRO A 382 -18.62 -16.86 -36.63
N TRP A 383 -18.36 -18.15 -36.78
CA TRP A 383 -17.06 -18.71 -37.15
C TRP A 383 -16.97 -18.85 -38.67
#